data_AF-A0A2E3FNQ2-F1
#
_entry.id   AF-A0A2E3FNQ2-F1
#
_cell.length_a   1.000
_cell.length_b   1.000
_cell.length_c   1.000
_cell.angle_alpha   90.00
_cell.angle_beta   90.00
_cell.angle_gamma   90.00
#
_symmetry.space_group_name_H-M   'P 1'
#
loop_
_entity.id
_entity.type
_entity.pdbx_description
1 polymer ?
#
loop_
_entity_poly.entity_id
_entity_poly.type
_entity_poly.pdbx_seq_one_letter_code
_entity_poly.pdbx_strand_id
1 'polypeptide(L)'
;MEDNLVDLGNDIIFLYQSGISPEKIAEIKQVDTELIRKILSSVATKTKAKKKRNIVQEVGNQNKWKNELPPDEILEIMAKSLNPEEHYDGQRTIPSRPIPAVDRSDRPGEDSQMSDRIEAERRAAEAPKPLRDIVESATLDEIKRKRSDWEKVSSEVSDLIDSDLDL
;
A
#
# COMPACT_ATOMS: atom_id res chain seq x y z
N MET A 1 14.10 -36.82 51.90
CA MET A 1 13.50 -35.68 52.64
C MET A 1 13.46 -34.41 51.81
N GLU A 2 14.38 -34.20 50.86
CA GLU A 2 14.39 -33.00 50.01
C GLU A 2 13.26 -32.98 48.96
N ASP A 3 12.85 -34.13 48.41
CA ASP A 3 11.79 -34.20 47.37
C ASP A 3 10.43 -33.67 47.84
N ASN A 4 10.03 -33.97 49.08
CA ASN A 4 8.76 -33.51 49.65
C ASN A 4 8.67 -31.97 49.77
N LEU A 5 9.82 -31.31 49.90
CA LEU A 5 9.92 -29.85 50.07
C LEU A 5 9.85 -29.13 48.72
N VAL A 6 10.37 -29.77 47.65
CA VAL A 6 10.24 -29.30 46.27
C VAL A 6 8.80 -29.42 45.80
N ASP A 7 8.14 -30.55 46.09
CA ASP A 7 6.74 -30.78 45.73
C ASP A 7 5.78 -29.81 46.44
N LEU A 8 6.00 -29.54 47.73
CA LEU A 8 5.23 -28.53 48.45
C LEU A 8 5.39 -27.13 47.85
N GLY A 9 6.61 -26.78 47.43
CA GLY A 9 6.88 -25.51 46.74
C GLY A 9 6.14 -25.41 45.40
N ASN A 10 6.16 -26.48 44.60
CA ASN A 10 5.46 -26.55 43.31
C ASN A 10 3.94 -26.44 43.48
N ASP A 11 3.37 -27.12 44.48
CA ASP A 11 1.95 -27.05 44.82
C ASP A 11 1.51 -25.64 45.21
N ILE A 12 2.29 -24.96 46.06
CA ILE A 12 2.01 -23.57 46.48
C ILE A 12 2.01 -22.62 45.27
N ILE A 13 2.97 -22.79 44.36
CA ILE A 13 3.07 -22.00 43.13
C ILE A 13 1.85 -22.24 42.23
N PHE A 14 1.45 -23.50 42.05
CA PHE A 14 0.32 -23.90 41.22
C PHE A 14 -1.02 -23.32 41.74
N LEU A 15 -1.27 -23.43 43.05
CA LEU A 15 -2.49 -22.90 43.68
C LEU A 15 -2.56 -21.38 43.56
N TYR A 16 -1.42 -20.68 43.72
CA TYR A 16 -1.36 -19.23 43.55
C TYR A 16 -1.62 -18.80 42.11
N GLN A 17 -1.08 -19.52 41.12
CA GLN A 17 -1.32 -19.24 39.70
C GLN A 17 -2.78 -19.48 39.28
N SER A 18 -3.46 -20.39 39.98
CA SER A 18 -4.88 -20.67 39.79
C SER A 18 -5.80 -19.64 40.47
N GLY A 19 -5.23 -18.60 41.08
CA GLY A 19 -5.96 -17.45 41.65
C GLY A 19 -6.37 -17.61 43.11
N ILE A 20 -5.82 -18.60 43.84
CA ILE A 20 -6.08 -18.79 45.27
C ILE A 20 -5.19 -17.83 46.07
N SER A 21 -5.77 -17.13 47.06
CA SER A 21 -5.02 -16.19 47.87
C SER A 21 -3.98 -16.89 48.77
N PRO A 22 -2.83 -16.26 49.05
CA PRO A 22 -1.79 -16.83 49.91
C PRO A 22 -2.29 -17.26 51.29
N GLU A 23 -3.26 -16.53 51.84
CA GLU A 23 -3.88 -16.82 53.14
C GLU A 23 -4.68 -18.12 53.11
N LYS A 24 -5.38 -18.40 52.00
CA LYS A 24 -6.16 -19.62 51.83
C LYS A 24 -5.26 -20.82 51.52
N ILE A 25 -4.13 -20.61 50.85
CA ILE A 25 -3.11 -21.65 50.64
C ILE A 25 -2.45 -22.03 51.96
N ALA A 26 -2.16 -21.06 52.82
CA ALA A 26 -1.63 -21.28 54.17
C ALA A 26 -2.55 -22.18 55.00
N GLU A 27 -3.86 -21.93 54.93
CA GLU A 27 -4.87 -22.74 55.60
C GLU A 27 -4.95 -24.17 55.04
N ILE A 28 -4.97 -24.33 53.71
CA ILE A 28 -5.07 -25.64 53.04
C ILE A 28 -3.83 -26.51 53.29
N LYS A 29 -2.63 -25.91 53.24
CA LYS A 29 -1.37 -26.63 53.38
C LYS A 29 -0.84 -26.64 54.82
N GLN A 30 -1.49 -25.95 55.74
CA GLN A 30 -1.07 -25.77 57.14
C GLN A 30 0.37 -25.24 57.25
N VAL A 31 0.69 -24.26 56.40
CA VAL A 31 2.02 -23.63 56.33
C VAL A 31 1.90 -22.16 56.70
N ASP A 32 2.91 -21.60 57.35
CA ASP A 32 2.94 -20.19 57.67
C ASP A 32 2.91 -19.30 56.40
N THR A 33 2.16 -18.21 56.50
CA THR A 33 1.94 -17.23 55.42
C THR A 33 3.24 -16.55 55.00
N GLU A 34 4.19 -16.36 55.92
CA GLU A 34 5.49 -15.76 55.61
C GLU A 34 6.35 -16.67 54.73
N LEU A 35 6.30 -17.98 54.99
CA LEU A 35 7.03 -18.97 54.19
C LEU A 35 6.48 -19.01 52.74
N ILE A 36 5.16 -18.96 52.58
CA ILE A 36 4.51 -18.89 51.26
C ILE A 36 4.94 -17.64 50.50
N ARG A 37 4.92 -16.46 51.15
CA ARG A 37 5.38 -15.20 50.54
C ARG A 37 6.86 -15.24 50.14
N LYS A 38 7.70 -15.88 50.95
CA LYS A 38 9.12 -16.09 50.65
C LYS A 38 9.32 -17.00 49.44
N ILE A 39 8.56 -18.09 49.33
CA ILE A 39 8.60 -18.99 48.17
C ILE A 39 8.17 -18.26 46.90
N LEU A 40 7.02 -17.57 46.94
CA LEU A 40 6.49 -16.83 45.79
C LEU A 40 7.43 -15.72 45.31
N SER A 41 8.05 -14.97 46.23
CA SER A 41 9.03 -13.94 45.88
C SER A 41 10.30 -14.53 45.26
N SER A 42 10.79 -15.66 45.78
CA SER A 42 11.96 -16.36 45.21
C SER A 42 11.69 -16.92 43.80
N VAL A 43 10.45 -17.30 43.50
CA VAL A 43 10.04 -17.76 42.17
C VAL A 43 9.90 -16.56 41.24
N ALA A 44 9.32 -15.46 41.70
CA ALA A 44 9.18 -14.23 40.95
C ALA A 44 10.54 -13.63 40.53
N THR A 45 11.57 -13.72 41.38
CA THR A 45 12.92 -13.27 41.02
C THR A 45 13.55 -14.19 39.97
N LYS A 46 13.39 -15.51 40.09
CA LYS A 46 13.85 -16.50 39.10
C LYS A 46 13.14 -16.35 37.75
N THR A 47 11.85 -16.04 37.72
CA THR A 47 11.10 -15.82 36.48
C THR A 47 11.45 -14.49 35.82
N LYS A 48 11.66 -13.42 36.61
CA LYS A 48 12.15 -12.12 36.09
C LYS A 48 13.56 -12.23 35.49
N ALA A 49 14.42 -13.08 36.06
CA ALA A 49 15.76 -13.33 35.53
C ALA A 49 15.75 -14.12 34.20
N LYS A 50 14.68 -14.86 33.89
CA LYS A 50 14.52 -15.58 32.62
C LYS A 50 14.05 -14.61 31.53
N LYS A 51 14.97 -14.19 30.66
CA LYS A 51 14.65 -13.41 29.46
C LYS A 51 13.63 -14.20 28.61
N LYS A 52 12.47 -13.59 28.33
CA LYS A 52 11.45 -14.19 27.46
C LYS A 52 12.06 -14.42 26.08
N ARG A 53 12.20 -15.68 25.65
CA ARG A 53 12.65 -16.01 24.30
C ARG A 53 11.47 -15.81 23.34
N ASN A 54 11.67 -15.05 22.27
CA ASN A 54 10.67 -14.90 21.23
C ASN A 54 10.83 -16.05 20.23
N ILE A 55 10.07 -17.13 20.46
CA ILE A 55 10.15 -18.38 19.68
C ILE A 55 9.84 -18.11 18.20
N VAL A 56 8.90 -17.22 17.90
CA VAL A 56 8.55 -16.85 16.51
C VAL A 56 9.73 -16.14 15.83
N GLN A 57 10.46 -15.29 16.54
CA GLN A 57 11.68 -14.67 15.98
C GLN A 57 12.83 -15.67 15.83
N GLU A 58 12.93 -16.65 16.72
CA GLU A 58 13.98 -17.69 16.71
C GLU A 58 13.78 -18.68 15.55
N VAL A 59 12.54 -19.10 15.29
CA VAL A 59 12.21 -20.03 14.19
C VAL A 59 11.98 -19.28 12.88
N GLY A 60 11.37 -18.10 12.91
CA GLY A 60 11.01 -17.35 11.71
C GLY A 60 12.19 -16.63 11.06
N ASN A 61 13.30 -16.44 11.77
CA ASN A 61 14.48 -15.77 11.24
C ASN A 61 15.70 -16.69 11.24
N GLN A 62 15.60 -17.79 10.48
CA GLN A 62 16.70 -18.73 10.23
C GLN A 62 17.62 -18.30 9.08
N ASN A 63 17.47 -17.07 8.58
CA ASN A 63 18.33 -16.57 7.52
C ASN A 63 19.76 -16.37 8.05
N LYS A 64 20.69 -17.19 7.56
CA LYS A 64 22.12 -17.14 7.90
C LYS A 64 22.81 -15.85 7.42
N TRP A 65 22.21 -15.16 6.45
CA TRP A 65 22.74 -13.94 5.85
C TRP A 65 21.97 -12.68 6.26
N LYS A 66 21.28 -12.71 7.41
CA LYS A 66 20.49 -11.58 7.90
C LYS A 66 21.35 -10.35 8.18
N ASN A 67 22.52 -10.55 8.79
CA ASN A 67 23.39 -9.47 9.26
C ASN A 67 24.69 -9.36 8.46
N GLU A 68 24.96 -10.33 7.57
CA GLU A 68 26.20 -10.45 6.81
C GLU A 68 25.88 -11.01 5.43
N LEU A 69 26.62 -10.57 4.42
CA LEU A 69 26.46 -11.05 3.05
C LEU A 69 26.96 -12.50 2.93
N PRO A 70 26.37 -13.30 2.02
CA PRO A 70 26.95 -14.58 1.62
C PRO A 70 28.37 -14.40 1.05
N PRO A 71 29.23 -15.43 1.12
CA PRO A 71 30.50 -15.46 0.39
C PRO A 71 30.33 -15.24 -1.12
N ASP A 72 31.34 -14.65 -1.75
CA ASP A 72 31.32 -14.27 -3.17
C ASP A 72 30.97 -15.44 -4.12
N GLU A 73 31.44 -16.65 -3.81
CA GLU A 73 31.10 -17.86 -4.57
C GLU A 73 29.58 -18.14 -4.60
N ILE A 74 28.90 -17.92 -3.47
CA ILE A 74 27.46 -18.12 -3.36
C ILE A 74 26.72 -17.00 -4.11
N LEU A 75 27.23 -15.77 -4.03
CA LEU A 75 26.68 -14.64 -4.76
C LEU A 75 26.76 -14.85 -6.27
N GLU A 76 27.86 -15.39 -6.79
CA GLU A 76 27.99 -15.72 -8.20
C GLU A 76 26.99 -16.79 -8.66
N ILE A 77 26.78 -17.83 -7.86
CA ILE A 77 25.80 -18.89 -8.17
C ILE A 77 24.39 -18.30 -8.19
N MET A 78 24.05 -17.45 -7.21
CA MET A 78 22.76 -16.77 -7.17
C MET A 78 22.59 -15.87 -8.40
N ALA A 79 23.57 -15.04 -8.72
CA ALA A 79 23.53 -14.15 -9.88
C ALA A 79 23.35 -14.91 -11.19
N LYS A 80 24.04 -16.06 -11.36
CA LYS A 80 23.89 -16.94 -12.53
C LYS A 80 22.52 -17.64 -12.58
N SER A 81 21.89 -17.87 -11.42
CA SER A 81 20.54 -18.45 -11.35
C SER A 81 19.42 -17.45 -11.64
N LEU A 82 19.69 -16.16 -11.50
CA LEU A 82 18.79 -15.13 -11.99
C LEU A 82 18.93 -15.08 -13.51
N ASN A 83 17.90 -15.54 -14.21
CA ASN A 83 17.70 -15.16 -15.60
C ASN A 83 17.12 -13.75 -15.58
N PRO A 84 17.86 -12.70 -15.96
CA PRO A 84 17.21 -11.46 -16.34
C PRO A 84 16.39 -11.78 -17.57
N GLU A 85 15.08 -11.98 -17.40
CA GLU A 85 14.19 -11.84 -18.55
C GLU A 85 14.44 -10.44 -19.11
N GLU A 86 14.78 -10.34 -20.39
CA GLU A 86 14.85 -9.07 -21.10
C GLU A 86 13.43 -8.51 -21.17
N HIS A 87 13.01 -7.86 -20.08
CA HIS A 87 11.78 -7.09 -20.06
C HIS A 87 12.02 -5.80 -20.82
N TYR A 88 11.46 -5.73 -22.02
CA TYR A 88 11.37 -4.49 -22.77
C TYR A 88 10.22 -3.65 -22.19
N ASP A 89 10.52 -2.88 -21.13
CA ASP A 89 9.60 -1.89 -20.61
C ASP A 89 9.26 -0.87 -21.70
N GLY A 90 7.99 -0.84 -22.13
CA GLY A 90 7.50 0.07 -23.16
C GLY A 90 7.06 -0.59 -24.47
N GLN A 91 7.13 -1.91 -24.62
CA GLN A 91 6.45 -2.57 -25.74
C GLN A 91 4.93 -2.45 -25.57
N ARG A 92 4.29 -1.74 -26.50
CA ARG A 92 2.82 -1.67 -26.57
C ARG A 92 2.33 -3.10 -26.85
N THR A 93 1.46 -3.61 -25.99
CA THR A 93 0.77 -4.89 -26.25
C THR A 93 0.00 -4.79 -27.55
N ILE A 94 0.36 -5.60 -28.54
CA ILE A 94 -0.43 -5.78 -29.76
C ILE A 94 -1.64 -6.62 -29.37
N PRO A 95 -2.87 -6.08 -29.47
CA PRO A 95 -4.04 -6.84 -29.09
C PRO A 95 -4.24 -8.01 -30.07
N SER A 96 -4.61 -9.18 -29.55
CA SER A 96 -4.85 -10.38 -30.38
C SER A 96 -6.11 -10.28 -31.25
N ARG A 97 -6.93 -9.23 -31.05
CA ARG A 97 -8.16 -8.95 -31.79
C ARG A 97 -8.35 -7.43 -31.94
N PRO A 98 -9.00 -6.96 -33.02
CA PRO A 98 -9.41 -5.57 -33.15
C PRO A 98 -10.22 -5.12 -31.93
N ILE A 99 -9.90 -3.93 -31.39
CA ILE A 99 -10.62 -3.34 -30.26
C ILE A 99 -11.87 -2.64 -30.81
N PRO A 100 -13.08 -3.03 -30.39
CA PRO A 100 -14.30 -2.35 -30.84
C PRO A 100 -14.33 -0.91 -30.32
N ALA A 101 -14.86 0.00 -31.14
CA ALA A 101 -15.13 1.36 -30.71
C ALA A 101 -16.10 1.34 -29.52
N VAL A 102 -15.72 2.03 -28.44
CA VAL A 102 -16.56 2.17 -27.25
C VAL A 102 -17.50 3.35 -27.46
N ASP A 103 -18.80 3.14 -27.26
CA ASP A 103 -19.76 4.24 -27.23
C ASP A 103 -19.44 5.17 -26.04
N ARG A 104 -19.29 6.46 -26.33
CA ARG A 104 -19.01 7.52 -25.35
C ARG A 104 -20.14 8.54 -25.29
N SER A 105 -21.30 8.24 -25.88
CA SER A 105 -22.46 9.12 -25.91
C SER A 105 -22.98 9.48 -24.50
N ASP A 106 -22.76 8.60 -23.53
CA ASP A 106 -23.10 8.76 -22.11
C ASP A 106 -22.14 9.68 -21.34
N ARG A 107 -21.01 10.05 -21.95
CA ARG A 107 -20.02 10.98 -21.41
C ARG A 107 -20.13 12.30 -22.17
N PRO A 108 -21.16 13.12 -21.87
CA PRO A 108 -21.15 14.48 -22.36
C PRO A 108 -19.88 15.12 -21.80
N GLY A 109 -18.94 15.43 -22.68
CA GLY A 109 -17.77 16.20 -22.32
C GLY A 109 -18.17 17.58 -21.81
N GLU A 110 -17.18 18.46 -21.64
CA GLU A 110 -17.47 19.87 -21.38
C GLU A 110 -18.35 20.47 -22.50
N ASP A 111 -19.40 21.20 -22.13
CA ASP A 111 -20.25 21.92 -23.09
C ASP A 111 -19.44 23.04 -23.75
N SER A 112 -18.89 22.71 -24.92
CA SER A 112 -18.05 23.62 -25.69
C SER A 112 -18.81 24.89 -26.10
N GLN A 113 -20.13 24.84 -26.32
CA GLN A 113 -20.91 26.02 -26.67
C GLN A 113 -21.10 26.97 -25.49
N MET A 114 -21.18 26.44 -24.28
CA MET A 114 -21.22 27.26 -23.07
C MET A 114 -19.86 27.90 -22.80
N SER A 115 -18.77 27.13 -22.90
CA SER A 115 -17.41 27.66 -22.68
C SER A 115 -17.03 28.72 -23.73
N ASP A 116 -17.42 28.54 -25.00
CA ASP A 116 -17.22 29.54 -26.05
C ASP A 116 -17.94 30.87 -25.73
N ARG A 117 -19.17 30.80 -25.21
CA ARG A 117 -19.94 31.99 -24.80
C ARG A 117 -19.28 32.70 -23.63
N ILE A 118 -18.85 31.98 -22.61
CA ILE A 118 -18.19 32.56 -21.44
C ILE A 118 -16.91 33.31 -21.85
N GLU A 119 -16.10 32.72 -22.73
CA GLU A 119 -14.88 33.36 -23.22
C GLU A 119 -15.18 34.59 -24.10
N ALA A 120 -16.23 34.53 -24.93
CA ALA A 120 -16.67 35.65 -25.74
C ALA A 120 -17.20 36.82 -24.88
N GLU A 121 -18.04 36.53 -23.89
CA GLU A 121 -18.55 37.50 -22.92
C GLU A 121 -17.41 38.15 -22.14
N ARG A 122 -16.41 37.36 -21.72
CA ARG A 122 -15.23 37.86 -21.03
C ARG A 122 -14.46 38.88 -21.88
N ARG A 123 -14.22 38.59 -23.16
CA ARG A 123 -13.55 39.52 -24.08
C ARG A 123 -14.41 40.75 -24.39
N ALA A 124 -15.72 40.58 -24.53
CA ALA A 124 -16.65 41.67 -24.73
C ALA A 124 -16.72 42.61 -23.51
N ALA A 125 -16.54 42.09 -22.29
CA ALA A 125 -16.53 42.91 -21.08
C ALA A 125 -15.42 43.98 -21.06
N GLU A 126 -14.27 43.67 -21.66
CA GLU A 126 -13.12 44.57 -21.81
C GLU A 126 -13.35 45.67 -22.86
N ALA A 127 -14.29 45.46 -23.79
CA ALA A 127 -14.63 46.42 -24.83
C ALA A 127 -15.55 47.55 -24.32
N PRO A 128 -15.48 48.75 -24.95
CA PRO A 128 -16.44 49.83 -24.71
C PRO A 128 -17.89 49.35 -24.92
N LYS A 129 -18.81 49.79 -24.06
CA LYS A 129 -20.25 49.43 -24.08
C LYS A 129 -20.89 49.33 -25.48
N PRO A 130 -20.71 50.28 -26.42
CA PRO A 130 -21.35 50.19 -27.73
C PRO A 130 -20.77 49.11 -28.66
N LEU A 131 -19.60 48.57 -28.36
CA LEU A 131 -18.90 47.58 -29.19
C LEU A 131 -18.99 46.15 -28.63
N ARG A 132 -19.61 45.95 -27.46
CA ARG A 132 -19.61 44.66 -26.77
C ARG A 132 -20.21 43.54 -27.60
N ASP A 133 -21.40 43.76 -28.15
CA ASP A 133 -22.12 42.77 -28.97
C ASP A 133 -21.33 42.39 -30.23
N ILE A 134 -20.61 43.35 -30.81
CA ILE A 134 -19.77 43.15 -32.00
C ILE A 134 -18.54 42.32 -31.62
N VAL A 135 -17.90 42.62 -30.48
CA VAL A 135 -16.73 41.87 -29.99
C VAL A 135 -17.13 40.45 -29.60
N GLU A 136 -18.27 40.26 -28.95
CA GLU A 136 -18.79 38.94 -28.57
C GLU A 136 -19.04 38.07 -29.81
N SER A 137 -19.79 38.59 -30.79
CA SER A 137 -20.06 37.85 -32.03
C SER A 137 -18.79 37.55 -32.83
N ALA A 138 -17.89 38.51 -32.97
CA ALA A 138 -16.62 38.32 -33.67
C ALA A 138 -15.73 37.26 -32.99
N THR A 139 -15.69 37.24 -31.66
CA THR A 139 -14.90 36.26 -30.90
C THR A 139 -15.49 34.86 -30.98
N LEU A 140 -16.82 34.71 -30.95
CA LEU A 140 -17.48 33.42 -31.20
C LEU A 140 -17.18 32.88 -32.61
N ASP A 141 -17.23 33.73 -33.63
CA ASP A 141 -16.92 33.33 -35.00
C ASP A 141 -15.46 32.93 -35.17
N GLU A 142 -14.54 33.65 -34.51
CA GLU A 142 -13.12 33.31 -34.49
C GLU A 142 -12.88 31.94 -33.85
N ILE A 143 -13.51 31.65 -32.71
CA ILE A 143 -13.39 30.37 -32.01
C ILE A 143 -13.92 29.23 -32.88
N LYS A 144 -15.08 29.41 -33.51
CA LYS A 144 -15.66 28.41 -34.43
C LYS A 144 -14.75 28.12 -35.62
N ARG A 145 -14.16 29.17 -36.23
CA ARG A 145 -13.21 29.01 -37.34
C ARG A 145 -11.97 28.24 -36.91
N LYS A 146 -11.36 28.64 -35.79
CA LYS A 146 -10.20 27.94 -35.21
C LYS A 146 -10.50 26.45 -34.98
N ARG A 147 -11.66 26.13 -34.43
CA ARG A 147 -12.08 24.73 -34.20
C ARG A 147 -12.22 23.96 -35.52
N SER A 148 -12.87 24.54 -36.52
CA SER A 148 -13.01 23.92 -37.84
C SER A 148 -11.66 23.71 -38.55
N ASP A 149 -10.74 24.66 -38.41
CA ASP A 149 -9.40 24.54 -39.00
C ASP A 149 -8.59 23.43 -38.30
N TRP A 150 -8.69 23.33 -36.96
CA TRP A 150 -8.09 22.22 -36.22
C TRP A 150 -8.68 20.86 -36.59
N GLU A 151 -9.99 20.77 -36.83
CA GLU A 151 -10.64 19.54 -37.27
C GLU A 151 -10.11 19.07 -38.63
N LYS A 152 -9.91 19.99 -39.58
CA LYS A 152 -9.29 19.69 -40.89
C LYS A 152 -7.86 19.19 -40.75
N VAL A 153 -7.03 19.88 -39.95
CA VAL A 153 -5.65 19.47 -39.70
C VAL A 153 -5.63 18.08 -39.04
N SER A 154 -6.53 17.84 -38.08
CA SER A 154 -6.64 16.54 -37.44
C SER A 154 -7.06 15.43 -38.41
N SER A 155 -8.00 15.69 -39.32
CA SER A 155 -8.38 14.70 -40.34
C SER A 155 -7.24 14.42 -41.31
N GLU A 156 -6.52 15.45 -41.76
CA GLU A 156 -5.36 15.28 -42.65
C GLU A 156 -4.25 14.43 -42.00
N VAL A 157 -4.00 14.61 -40.70
CA VAL A 157 -3.05 13.79 -39.95
C VAL A 157 -3.57 12.37 -39.76
N SER A 158 -4.87 12.19 -39.50
CA SER A 158 -5.47 10.85 -39.39
C SER A 158 -5.34 10.10 -40.72
N ASP A 159 -5.67 10.75 -41.83
CA ASP A 159 -5.57 10.17 -43.17
C ASP A 159 -4.12 9.77 -43.49
N LEU A 160 -3.14 10.60 -43.10
CA LEU A 160 -1.73 10.28 -43.27
C LEU A 160 -1.32 9.04 -42.47
N ILE A 161 -1.71 8.97 -41.19
CA ILE A 161 -1.39 7.83 -40.31
C ILE A 161 -2.07 6.56 -40.81
N ASP A 162 -3.33 6.65 -41.22
CA ASP A 162 -4.09 5.50 -41.72
C ASP A 162 -3.53 5.02 -43.07
N SER A 163 -3.05 5.93 -43.93
CA SER A 163 -2.38 5.56 -45.19
C SER A 163 -1.04 4.84 -45.01
N ASP A 164 -0.32 5.13 -43.92
CA ASP A 164 0.94 4.45 -43.57
C ASP A 164 0.70 3.11 -42.82
N LEU A 165 -0.55 2.83 -42.41
CA LEU A 165 -0.97 1.66 -41.63
C LEU A 165 -1.72 0.60 -42.46
N ASP A 166 -1.64 0.64 -43.79
CA ASP A 166 -2.08 -0.45 -44.67
C ASP A 166 -1.14 -1.69 -44.56
N LEU A 167 -1.19 -2.36 -43.40
CA LEU A 167 -0.56 -3.67 -43.09
C LEU A 167 -1.59 -4.75 -42.80
#